data_AF-A0A453LKL0-F1
#
_entry.id   AF-A0A453LKL0-F1
#
_cell.length_a   1.000
_cell.length_b   1.000
_cell.length_c   1.000
_cell.angle_alpha   90.00
_cell.angle_beta   90.00
_cell.angle_gamma   90.00
#
_symmetry.space_group_name_H-M   'P 1'
#
loop_
_entity.id
_entity.type
_entity.pdbx_description
1 polymer ?
#
loop_
_entity_poly.entity_id
_entity_poly.type
_entity_poly.pdbx_seq_one_letter_code
_entity_poly.pdbx_strand_id
1 'polypeptide(L)'
;MFFVSEEKSFLPSRDPEWYFFGPRDRKYPNGCRTNRATRAGYWKSTGKDRSINYQKRSIGMKKTLVFYQGRAPQGIRSNWVMHEYRIEESECNNTMGVQDSYALCRVFKKNVPAGEF
;
A
#
# COMPACT_ATOMS: atom_id res chain seq x y z
N MET A 1 3.34 -10.45 -4.00
CA MET A 1 2.35 -10.00 -2.98
C MET A 1 1.38 -11.14 -2.77
N PHE A 2 1.51 -11.85 -1.66
CA PHE A 2 0.61 -12.92 -1.29
C PHE A 2 -0.69 -12.29 -0.79
N PHE A 3 -1.82 -12.67 -1.36
CA PHE A 3 -3.10 -12.43 -0.71
C PHE A 3 -3.08 -13.30 0.55
N VAL A 4 -3.07 -12.68 1.72
CA VAL A 4 -3.27 -13.40 2.97
C VAL A 4 -4.73 -13.81 2.95
N SER A 5 -4.98 -15.10 2.74
CA SER A 5 -6.30 -15.69 2.95
C SER A 5 -6.71 -15.50 4.41
N GLU A 6 -8.01 -15.39 4.67
CA GLU A 6 -8.59 -15.22 6.00
C GLU A 6 -8.07 -16.26 7.01
N GLU A 7 -7.76 -17.47 6.53
CA GLU A 7 -7.16 -18.56 7.31
C GLU A 7 -5.70 -18.31 7.78
N LYS A 8 -5.03 -17.26 7.29
CA LYS A 8 -3.63 -16.93 7.61
C LYS A 8 -3.47 -15.61 8.37
N SER A 9 -4.56 -14.92 8.72
CA SER A 9 -4.49 -13.74 9.59
C SER A 9 -4.47 -14.16 11.06
N PHE A 10 -3.40 -13.78 11.78
CA PHE A 10 -3.27 -13.99 13.23
C PHE A 10 -4.14 -13.07 14.08
N LEU A 11 -4.77 -12.05 13.47
CA LEU A 11 -5.63 -11.09 14.16
C LEU A 11 -7.10 -11.42 13.85
N PRO A 12 -7.94 -11.68 14.87
CA PRO A 12 -9.37 -11.83 14.67
C PRO A 12 -9.98 -10.46 14.36
N SER A 13 -10.06 -10.12 13.07
CA SER A 13 -10.72 -8.91 12.60
C SER A 13 -12.07 -9.29 12.01
N ARG A 14 -13.15 -8.65 12.49
CA ARG A 14 -14.48 -8.73 11.83
C ARG A 14 -14.52 -7.92 10.53
N ASP A 15 -13.56 -7.02 10.35
CA ASP A 15 -13.44 -6.19 9.15
C ASP A 15 -12.48 -6.84 8.15
N PRO A 16 -12.78 -6.81 6.83
CA PRO A 16 -11.94 -7.38 5.79
C PRO A 16 -10.72 -6.48 5.56
N GLU A 17 -9.79 -6.50 6.50
CA GLU A 17 -8.60 -5.68 6.53
C GLU A 17 -7.37 -6.47 6.96
N TRP A 18 -6.27 -6.26 6.24
CA TRP A 18 -5.01 -6.96 6.43
C TRP A 18 -3.85 -5.98 6.47
N TYR A 19 -2.88 -6.26 7.33
CA TYR A 19 -1.64 -5.51 7.45
C TYR A 19 -0.46 -6.40 7.09
N PHE A 20 0.51 -5.87 6.35
CA PHE A 20 1.76 -6.57 6.06
C PHE A 20 2.90 -5.59 5.83
N PHE A 21 4.12 -6.06 6.13
CA PHE A 21 5.34 -5.40 5.69
C PHE A 21 5.72 -5.94 4.31
N GLY A 22 5.93 -5.04 3.35
CA GLY A 22 6.44 -5.39 2.02
C GLY A 22 7.74 -4.65 1.76
N PRO A 23 8.71 -5.26 1.06
CA PRO A 23 9.93 -4.56 0.68
C PRO A 23 9.59 -3.34 -0.18
N ARG A 24 10.38 -2.27 -0.06
CA ARG A 24 10.35 -1.14 -1.01
C ARG A 24 10.96 -1.62 -2.34
N ASP A 25 10.13 -2.28 -3.15
CA ASP A 25 10.49 -2.66 -4.51
C ASP A 25 10.66 -1.39 -5.37
N ARG A 26 11.87 -0.87 -5.49
CA ARG A 26 12.14 0.30 -6.34
C ARG A 26 12.14 -0.17 -7.79
N LYS A 27 11.13 0.21 -8.58
CA LYS A 27 11.07 -0.11 -10.03
C LYS A 27 12.28 0.45 -10.80
N TYR A 28 12.92 1.50 -10.27
CA TYR A 28 14.16 2.08 -10.77
C TYR A 28 15.06 2.46 -9.58
N PRO A 29 16.40 2.43 -9.71
CA PRO A 29 17.32 2.77 -8.62
C PRO A 29 17.00 4.09 -7.90
N ASN A 30 16.55 5.09 -8.68
CA ASN A 30 16.18 6.44 -8.22
C ASN A 30 14.65 6.69 -8.20
N GLY A 31 13.84 5.65 -8.42
CA GLY A 31 12.41 5.77 -8.59
C GLY A 31 11.61 5.43 -7.33
N CYS A 32 10.69 6.31 -6.94
CA CYS A 32 9.75 6.06 -5.85
C CYS A 32 8.60 5.08 -6.21
N ARG A 33 8.53 4.65 -7.48
CA ARG A 33 7.45 3.83 -8.03
C ARG A 33 7.73 2.35 -7.75
N THR A 34 6.81 1.69 -7.07
CA THR A 34 6.84 0.25 -6.81
C THR A 34 6.08 -0.51 -7.89
N ASN A 35 6.59 -1.66 -8.35
CA ASN A 35 5.82 -2.52 -9.25
C ASN A 35 4.84 -3.35 -8.42
N ARG A 36 3.56 -2.98 -8.51
CA ARG A 36 2.48 -3.67 -7.79
C ARG A 36 1.52 -4.35 -8.77
N ALA A 37 2.02 -4.83 -9.90
CA ALA A 37 1.28 -5.78 -10.73
C ALA A 37 1.24 -7.16 -10.04
N THR A 38 0.12 -7.84 -10.17
CA THR A 38 -0.08 -9.23 -9.75
C THR A 38 -0.58 -10.03 -10.95
N ARG A 39 -0.63 -11.36 -10.83
CA ARG A 39 -1.20 -12.21 -11.89
C ARG A 39 -2.67 -11.86 -12.20
N ALA A 40 -3.42 -11.38 -11.21
CA ALA A 40 -4.85 -11.11 -11.32
C ALA A 40 -5.17 -9.65 -11.68
N GLY A 41 -4.21 -8.73 -11.57
CA GLY A 41 -4.50 -7.31 -11.72
C GLY A 41 -3.31 -6.40 -11.41
N TYR A 42 -3.59 -5.13 -11.14
CA TYR A 42 -2.57 -4.14 -10.80
C TYR A 42 -3.09 -3.11 -9.81
N TRP A 43 -2.20 -2.62 -8.96
CA TRP A 43 -2.49 -1.50 -8.06
C TRP A 43 -2.12 -0.18 -8.73
N LYS A 44 -3.08 0.76 -8.75
CA LYS A 44 -2.91 2.11 -9.30
C LYS A 44 -2.99 3.13 -8.17
N SER A 45 -2.03 4.06 -8.11
CA SER A 45 -2.07 5.19 -7.17
C SER A 45 -3.32 6.05 -7.42
N THR A 46 -3.95 6.50 -6.34
CA THR A 46 -5.12 7.39 -6.40
C THR A 46 -5.01 8.50 -5.35
N GLY A 47 -5.52 9.68 -5.70
CA GLY A 47 -5.43 10.87 -4.85
C GLY A 47 -4.01 11.40 -4.68
N LYS A 48 -3.89 12.46 -3.87
CA LYS A 48 -2.61 13.04 -3.46
C LYS A 48 -2.05 12.24 -2.28
N ASP A 49 -0.74 11.97 -2.31
CA ASP A 49 -0.04 11.38 -1.16
C ASP A 49 -0.17 12.29 0.07
N ARG A 50 -0.32 11.70 1.26
CA ARG A 50 -0.51 12.43 2.52
C ARG A 50 0.70 12.29 3.43
N SER A 51 1.26 13.41 3.87
CA SER A 51 2.32 13.41 4.89
C SER A 51 1.75 12.91 6.23
N ILE A 52 2.57 12.14 6.94
CA ILE A 52 2.29 11.65 8.29
C ILE A 52 3.15 12.48 9.23
N ASN A 53 2.50 13.24 10.11
CA ASN A 53 3.19 14.14 11.02
C ASN A 53 3.12 13.63 12.46
N TYR A 54 4.23 13.76 13.18
CA TYR A 54 4.32 13.61 14.62
C TYR A 54 4.96 14.86 15.21
N GLN A 55 4.29 15.50 16.19
CA GLN A 55 4.80 16.72 16.85
C GLN A 55 5.28 17.82 15.85
N LYS A 56 4.48 18.08 14.80
CA LYS A 56 4.78 19.05 13.71
C LYS A 56 5.93 18.68 12.78
N ARG A 57 6.55 17.51 12.96
CA ARG A 57 7.58 16.96 12.07
C ARG A 57 6.95 15.92 11.15
N SER A 58 7.26 15.98 9.85
CA SER A 58 6.93 14.90 8.92
C SER A 58 7.82 13.71 9.26
N ILE A 59 7.20 12.56 9.54
CA ILE A 59 7.89 11.30 9.85
C ILE A 59 7.72 10.27 8.73
N GLY A 60 6.91 10.60 7.71
CA GLY A 60 6.59 9.66 6.65
C GLY A 60 5.51 10.11 5.69
N MET A 61 5.16 9.20 4.80
CA MET A 61 4.20 9.42 3.73
C MET A 61 3.23 8.25 3.62
N LYS A 62 1.96 8.57 3.40
CA LYS A 62 0.88 7.63 3.10
C LYS A 62 0.45 7.77 1.64
N LYS A 63 0.67 6.72 0.85
CA LYS A 63 0.15 6.57 -0.50
C LYS A 63 -1.12 5.72 -0.50
N THR A 64 -2.10 6.10 -1.31
CA THR A 64 -3.32 5.31 -1.50
C THR A 64 -3.31 4.68 -2.87
N LEU A 65 -3.61 3.38 -2.94
CA LEU A 65 -3.74 2.63 -4.19
C LEU A 65 -5.10 1.93 -4.26
N VAL A 66 -5.62 1.80 -5.47
CA VAL A 66 -6.82 1.02 -5.78
C VAL A 66 -6.44 -0.13 -6.70
N PHE A 67 -6.98 -1.31 -6.43
CA PHE A 67 -6.74 -2.47 -7.27
C PHE A 67 -7.68 -2.48 -8.48
N TYR A 68 -7.10 -2.78 -9.63
CA TYR A 68 -7.79 -3.02 -10.88
C TYR A 68 -7.59 -4.47 -11.28
N GLN A 69 -8.69 -5.21 -11.52
CA GLN A 69 -8.66 -6.59 -11.97
C GLN A 69 -8.44 -6.65 -13.49
N GLY A 70 -7.57 -7.55 -13.96
CA GLY A 70 -7.22 -7.67 -15.38
C GLY A 70 -5.93 -6.93 -15.76
N ARG A 71 -5.62 -6.87 -17.06
CA ARG A 71 -4.37 -6.27 -17.55
C ARG A 71 -4.52 -4.76 -17.69
N ALA A 72 -3.47 -4.02 -17.32
CA ALA A 72 -3.40 -2.59 -17.57
C ALA A 72 -3.27 -2.32 -19.09
N PRO A 73 -3.83 -1.21 -19.60
CA PRO A 73 -4.66 -0.23 -18.90
C PRO A 73 -6.16 -0.58 -18.78
N GLN A 74 -6.63 -1.68 -19.35
CA GLN A 74 -8.06 -2.05 -19.46
C GLN A 74 -8.63 -2.75 -18.22
N GLY A 75 -7.99 -2.63 -17.05
CA GLY A 75 -8.46 -3.29 -15.84
C GLY A 75 -9.78 -2.70 -15.34
N ILE A 76 -10.59 -3.52 -14.68
CA ILE A 76 -11.83 -3.10 -14.02
C ILE A 76 -11.50 -2.65 -12.60
N ARG A 77 -11.89 -1.42 -12.25
CA ARG A 77 -11.70 -0.87 -10.90
C ARG A 77 -12.45 -1.73 -9.88
N SER A 78 -11.79 -2.11 -8.80
CA SER A 78 -12.41 -2.82 -7.68
C SER A 78 -12.53 -1.93 -6.43
N ASN A 79 -13.21 -2.44 -5.41
CA ASN A 79 -13.31 -1.79 -4.10
C ASN A 79 -12.12 -2.08 -3.17
N TRP A 80 -11.12 -2.81 -3.65
CA TRP A 80 -9.91 -3.09 -2.89
C TRP A 80 -9.01 -1.86 -2.87
N VAL A 81 -8.67 -1.44 -1.65
CA VAL A 81 -7.84 -0.27 -1.38
C VAL A 81 -6.63 -0.70 -0.57
N MET A 82 -5.47 -0.14 -0.92
CA MET A 82 -4.24 -0.28 -0.16
C MET A 82 -3.79 1.09 0.32
N HIS A 83 -3.52 1.21 1.60
CA HIS A 83 -2.72 2.30 2.14
C HIS A 83 -1.31 1.79 2.35
N GLU A 84 -0.36 2.43 1.69
CA GLU A 84 1.06 2.17 1.86
C GLU A 84 1.69 3.31 2.66
N TYR A 85 2.36 2.95 3.74
CA TYR A 85 3.00 3.85 4.68
C TYR A 85 4.51 3.66 4.56
N ARG A 86 5.23 4.77 4.41
CA ARG A 86 6.69 4.83 4.33
C ARG A 86 7.21 5.84 5.35
N ILE A 87 8.34 5.54 5.97
CA ILE A 87 9.07 6.49 6.82
C ILE A 87 9.89 7.43 5.92
N GLU A 88 10.12 8.66 6.35
CA GLU A 88 10.97 9.63 5.65
C GLU A 88 12.46 9.32 5.87
N GLU A 89 13.29 9.48 4.83
CA GLU A 89 14.72 9.13 4.88
C GLU A 89 15.51 10.00 5.88
N SER A 90 14.98 11.14 6.31
CA SER A 90 15.56 11.93 7.39
C SER A 90 15.40 11.27 8.77
N GLU A 91 14.37 10.45 8.97
CA GLU A 91 14.10 9.73 10.23
C GLU A 91 14.90 8.43 10.34
N CYS A 92 15.29 7.83 9.21
CA CYS A 92 15.99 6.53 9.20
C CYS A 92 17.49 6.64 9.52
N ASN A 93 18.07 7.84 9.53
CA ASN A 93 19.50 8.05 9.82
C ASN A 93 19.93 7.54 11.20
N ASN A 94 18.99 7.31 12.13
CA ASN A 94 19.25 6.78 13.47
C ASN A 94 18.97 5.28 13.64
N THR A 95 18.42 4.61 12.63
CA THR A 95 18.02 3.20 12.69
C THR A 95 18.67 2.45 11.54
N MET A 96 19.44 1.40 11.85
CA MET A 96 20.32 0.65 10.94
C MET A 96 19.67 0.23 9.59
N GLY A 97 19.47 1.10 8.60
CA GLY A 97 19.08 0.85 7.18
C GLY A 97 17.82 0.02 6.89
N VAL A 98 17.27 -0.71 7.86
CA VAL A 98 16.21 -1.70 7.71
C VAL A 98 14.85 -1.01 7.59
N GLN A 99 14.66 0.14 8.25
CA GLN A 99 13.43 0.91 8.14
C GLN A 99 13.22 1.52 6.75
N ASP A 100 14.31 1.76 6.02
CA ASP A 100 14.26 2.16 4.60
C ASP A 100 13.94 1.01 3.64
N SER A 101 14.00 -0.22 4.12
CA SER A 101 13.89 -1.41 3.28
C SER A 101 12.44 -1.89 3.14
N TYR A 102 11.54 -1.47 4.04
CA TYR A 102 10.16 -1.95 4.09
C TYR A 102 9.12 -0.82 4.13
N ALA A 103 7.93 -1.10 3.61
CA ALA A 103 6.74 -0.29 3.77
C ALA A 103 5.66 -1.08 4.51
N LEU A 104 4.93 -0.42 5.41
CA LEU A 104 3.72 -1.00 6.01
C LEU A 104 2.57 -0.81 5.04
N CYS A 105 1.87 -1.87 4.71
CA CYS A 105 0.71 -1.85 3.84
C CYS A 105 -0.52 -2.31 4.61
N ARG A 106 -1.60 -1.55 4.50
CA ARG A 106 -2.95 -1.89 4.98
C ARG A 106 -3.83 -2.10 3.76
N VAL A 107 -4.35 -3.30 3.56
CA VAL A 107 -5.27 -3.63 2.46
C VAL A 107 -6.65 -3.89 3.03
N PHE A 108 -7.67 -3.29 2.45
CA PHE A 108 -9.06 -3.47 2.87
C PHE A 108 -10.02 -3.36 1.69
N LYS A 109 -11.22 -3.92 1.85
CA LYS A 109 -12.29 -3.80 0.84
C LYS A 109 -13.33 -2.78 1.31
N LYS A 110 -13.62 -1.79 0.47
CA LYS A 110 -14.71 -0.82 0.73
C LYS A 110 -16.08 -1.47 0.49
N ASN A 111 -17.02 -1.22 1.40
CA ASN A 111 -18.43 -1.57 1.25
C ASN A 111 -19.19 -0.48 0.48
N VAL A 112 -18.83 -0.25 -0.78
CA VAL A 112 -19.54 0.70 -1.66
C VAL A 112 -20.04 -0.08 -2.87
N PRO A 113 -21.31 0.05 -3.29
CA PRO A 113 -21.79 -0.55 -4.53
C PRO A 113 -20.94 -0.08 -5.71
N ALA A 114 -20.52 -0.99 -6.57
CA ALA A 114 -19.73 -0.65 -7.75
C ALA A 114 -20.59 0.20 -8.72
N GLY A 115 -20.44 1.52 -8.70
CA GLY A 115 -21.21 2.40 -9.60
C GLY A 115 -21.34 3.86 -9.19
N GLU A 116 -21.10 4.20 -7.92
CA GLU A 116 -21.19 5.60 -7.45
C GLU A 116 -19.80 6.23 -7.33
N PHE A 117 -19.24 6.72 -8.45
CA PHE A 117 -18.17 7.72 -8.49
C PHE A 117 -18.25 8.53 -9.78
#